data_AF-A0A4D9ECA4-F1
#
_entry.id   AF-A0A4D9ECA4-F1
#
_cell.length_a   1.000
_cell.length_b   1.000
_cell.length_c   1.000
_cell.angle_alpha   90.00
_cell.angle_beta   90.00
_cell.angle_gamma   90.00
#
_symmetry.space_group_name_H-M   'P 1'
#
loop_
_entity.id
_entity.type
_entity.pdbx_description
1 polymer ?
#
loop_
_entity_poly.entity_id
_entity_poly.type
_entity_poly.pdbx_seq_one_letter_code
_entity_poly.pdbx_strand_id
1 'polypeptide(L)'
;MNAFQKNKSKETLFTFIPAGDDPPRGGFSSQKKSPKLCGTNYPISIAFIVVNEFCERFSYYGMKAVLTLYFLNFLHWDENLSTTIYHAFSGLCYFTPVIGALIADTWLGKFKTIIYLSVVYVIGHVIKSVGAIPTVGNQVVHVVLSMLGLALIALGTGGIKPCVAAFGGDQFEEEHAQERSKFFSVFYLAINAGSLISTFVTPVLRGDVKCFGGDCYALAFGVPGALMVIALVVFIAGSGMYKKTPPRGNILLEVCQCIAFAITNRLKNHSKQIPKREHWLDWASEKYSKQLINEIKMVTRVLFLFIPLPMFWALFDQQGSRWTLQATKMNADFGGIVFQPDQMQFLNPLLILIFIPIFDLGVYPLINMCRFNFTPIRKMATGMILAGLAFAAAAIVDIKINETTMPPAVPKESFIQVLNLANDSIHVKIQGQDLFQQPIGAFQDPAEYSKLMLNGAQQNLGFELQSQGSVSTFYHTVQEKSVYSLIVYKSEGNLSSHLIADMETKPAKGLTAVRFINALDQDVNITIGRELIISVNKNYSVSDYTTLERRKYNVQCKTETKEFALDLGLLDFGASYTIVITNVSYSFILTCCFHAAFSPYLSLLLLFHWQLLTIPLPWQEWGSSHLKA
;
A
#
# COMPACT_ATOMS: atom_id res chain seq x y z
N MET A 1 20.45 52.07 -44.95
CA MET A 1 19.57 50.88 -44.83
C MET A 1 20.39 49.66 -45.20
N ASN A 2 20.48 48.71 -44.27
CA ASN A 2 21.00 47.33 -44.34
C ASN A 2 22.44 47.07 -44.84
N ALA A 3 23.30 46.94 -43.83
CA ALA A 3 24.55 46.20 -43.85
C ALA A 3 24.32 44.75 -43.40
N PHE A 4 25.01 43.76 -44.00
CA PHE A 4 26.07 42.96 -43.37
C PHE A 4 26.36 41.68 -44.18
N GLN A 5 27.52 41.71 -44.85
CA GLN A 5 28.23 40.54 -45.37
C GLN A 5 28.70 39.65 -44.22
N LYS A 6 28.52 38.33 -44.33
CA LYS A 6 29.04 37.35 -43.37
C LYS A 6 30.40 36.85 -43.87
N ASN A 7 31.46 37.36 -43.25
CA ASN A 7 32.85 37.08 -43.59
C ASN A 7 33.32 35.77 -42.92
N LYS A 8 34.06 34.95 -43.69
CA LYS A 8 34.86 33.81 -43.20
C LYS A 8 36.02 34.33 -42.35
N SER A 9 36.06 33.99 -41.05
CA SER A 9 37.29 33.83 -40.26
C SER A 9 36.95 33.63 -38.78
N LYS A 10 37.22 32.45 -38.23
CA LYS A 10 37.68 32.14 -36.86
C LYS A 10 37.56 30.63 -36.57
N GLU A 11 38.17 29.81 -37.41
CA GLU A 11 38.71 28.50 -37.03
C GLU A 11 40.14 28.73 -36.57
N THR A 12 40.36 29.04 -35.28
CA THR A 12 41.62 28.88 -34.52
C THR A 12 41.50 29.61 -33.19
N LEU A 13 41.02 28.94 -32.13
CA LEU A 13 41.40 29.25 -30.74
C LEU A 13 41.00 28.12 -29.76
N PHE A 14 41.48 26.91 -30.00
CA PHE A 14 41.66 25.90 -28.95
C PHE A 14 43.05 25.28 -29.15
N THR A 15 44.06 26.04 -28.75
CA THR A 15 45.41 25.51 -28.56
C THR A 15 45.38 24.56 -27.35
N PHE A 16 45.60 23.28 -27.63
CA PHE A 16 45.92 22.26 -26.65
C PHE A 16 47.11 22.72 -25.80
N ILE A 17 46.92 22.80 -24.49
CA ILE A 17 48.03 22.85 -23.53
C ILE A 17 48.62 21.44 -23.50
N PRO A 18 49.93 21.24 -23.77
CA PRO A 18 50.55 19.93 -23.60
C PRO A 18 50.50 19.54 -22.13
N ALA A 19 49.97 18.36 -21.83
CA ALA A 19 50.08 17.75 -20.52
C ALA A 19 51.57 17.57 -20.20
N GLY A 20 52.01 18.14 -19.07
CA GLY A 20 53.35 17.93 -18.54
C GLY A 20 53.58 16.46 -18.19
N ASP A 21 54.85 16.05 -18.29
CA ASP A 21 55.34 14.69 -18.13
C ASP A 21 54.79 13.95 -16.91
N ASP A 22 54.10 12.84 -17.16
CA ASP A 22 53.74 11.85 -16.15
C ASP A 22 55.02 11.14 -15.62
N PRO A 23 55.20 10.99 -14.30
CA PRO A 23 56.25 10.14 -13.76
C PRO A 23 56.00 8.65 -14.08
N PRO A 24 57.04 7.80 -14.14
CA PRO A 24 56.97 6.49 -14.78
C PRO A 24 55.99 5.55 -14.07
N ARG A 25 55.12 4.92 -14.88
CA ARG A 25 54.16 3.89 -14.46
C ARG A 25 54.89 2.70 -13.81
N GLY A 26 54.76 2.60 -12.48
CA GLY A 26 55.07 1.39 -11.73
C GLY A 26 54.19 0.21 -12.16
N GLY A 27 54.77 -0.99 -12.09
CA GLY A 27 54.32 -2.21 -12.76
C GLY A 27 52.84 -2.55 -12.64
N PHE A 28 52.25 -2.92 -13.78
CA PHE A 28 50.93 -3.52 -13.88
C PHE A 28 50.88 -4.84 -13.10
N SER A 29 50.21 -4.84 -11.95
CA SER A 29 49.68 -6.07 -11.39
C SER A 29 48.66 -6.65 -12.37
N SER A 30 48.84 -7.91 -12.77
CA SER A 30 47.93 -8.64 -13.65
C SER A 30 46.51 -8.65 -13.07
N GLN A 31 45.61 -7.81 -13.60
CA GLN A 31 44.19 -7.89 -13.27
C GLN A 31 43.64 -9.18 -13.87
N LYS A 32 43.24 -10.13 -13.02
CA LYS A 32 42.53 -11.36 -13.44
C LYS A 32 41.30 -10.95 -14.26
N LYS A 33 41.32 -11.28 -15.56
CA LYS A 33 40.16 -11.09 -16.44
C LYS A 33 39.01 -11.95 -15.92
N SER A 34 37.89 -11.31 -15.58
CA SER A 34 36.67 -12.01 -15.21
C SER A 34 36.17 -12.84 -16.40
N PRO A 35 35.72 -14.09 -16.17
CA PRO A 35 35.22 -14.94 -17.24
C PRO A 35 33.97 -14.31 -17.88
N LYS A 36 33.88 -14.38 -19.22
CA LYS A 36 32.83 -13.77 -20.04
C LYS A 36 31.73 -14.78 -20.35
N LEU A 37 30.48 -14.33 -20.41
CA LEU A 37 29.32 -15.16 -20.80
C LEU A 37 29.46 -15.54 -22.28
N CYS A 38 29.36 -16.85 -22.57
CA CYS A 38 29.64 -17.47 -23.87
C CYS A 38 29.30 -16.58 -25.09
N GLY A 39 30.31 -16.15 -25.85
CA GLY A 39 30.16 -15.35 -27.09
C GLY A 39 29.87 -13.85 -26.91
N THR A 40 29.86 -13.32 -25.68
CA THR A 40 29.56 -11.90 -25.40
C THR A 40 30.64 -11.21 -24.55
N ASN A 41 30.68 -9.87 -24.54
CA ASN A 41 31.54 -9.09 -23.63
C ASN A 41 30.96 -8.98 -22.20
N TYR A 42 29.92 -9.75 -21.87
CA TYR A 42 29.21 -9.65 -20.61
C TYR A 42 29.95 -10.44 -19.51
N PRO A 43 30.36 -9.82 -18.39
CA PRO A 43 30.99 -10.55 -17.28
C PRO A 43 30.01 -11.54 -16.64
N ILE A 44 30.43 -12.78 -16.38
CA ILE A 44 29.60 -13.79 -15.68
C ILE A 44 29.20 -13.30 -14.28
N SER A 45 30.02 -12.47 -13.66
CA SER A 45 29.75 -11.86 -12.35
C SER A 45 28.43 -11.06 -12.31
N ILE A 46 27.96 -10.53 -13.44
CA ILE A 46 26.71 -9.76 -13.51
C ILE A 46 25.48 -10.63 -13.19
N ALA A 47 25.48 -11.90 -13.58
CA ALA A 47 24.36 -12.79 -13.31
C ALA A 47 24.07 -12.91 -11.80
N PHE A 48 25.12 -12.99 -10.98
CA PHE A 48 25.01 -13.03 -9.52
C PHE A 48 24.43 -11.72 -8.95
N ILE A 49 24.83 -10.58 -9.50
CA ILE A 49 24.32 -9.26 -9.08
C ILE A 49 22.84 -9.10 -9.46
N VAL A 50 22.45 -9.52 -10.66
CA VAL A 50 21.05 -9.44 -11.12
C VAL A 50 20.13 -10.36 -10.31
N VAL A 51 20.56 -11.60 -10.03
CA VAL A 51 19.78 -12.52 -9.19
C VAL A 51 19.70 -12.01 -7.75
N ASN A 52 20.81 -11.49 -7.20
CA ASN A 52 20.80 -10.83 -5.89
C ASN A 52 19.79 -9.68 -5.86
N GLU A 53 19.78 -8.82 -6.88
CA GLU A 53 18.85 -7.70 -6.98
C GLU A 53 17.40 -8.19 -7.05
N PHE A 54 17.11 -9.18 -7.89
CA PHE A 54 15.76 -9.76 -8.00
C PHE A 54 15.26 -10.28 -6.64
N CYS A 55 16.08 -11.10 -5.96
CA CYS A 55 15.71 -11.70 -4.67
C CYS A 55 15.55 -10.65 -3.57
N GLU A 56 16.41 -9.64 -3.51
CA GLU A 56 16.31 -8.56 -2.52
C GLU A 56 15.10 -7.67 -2.78
N ARG A 57 14.81 -7.32 -4.05
CA ARG A 57 13.62 -6.56 -4.43
C ARG A 57 12.35 -7.32 -4.12
N PHE A 58 12.31 -8.63 -4.40
CA PHE A 58 11.21 -9.49 -3.98
C PHE A 58 11.01 -9.38 -2.46
N SER A 59 12.09 -9.54 -1.69
CA SER A 59 12.01 -9.52 -0.23
C SER A 59 11.45 -8.20 0.30
N TYR A 60 11.98 -7.07 -0.20
CA TYR A 60 11.55 -5.74 0.21
C TYR A 60 10.08 -5.48 -0.10
N TYR A 61 9.66 -5.66 -1.36
CA TYR A 61 8.31 -5.33 -1.79
C TYR A 61 7.26 -6.31 -1.23
N GLY A 62 7.58 -7.60 -1.14
CA GLY A 62 6.69 -8.61 -0.55
C GLY A 62 6.39 -8.33 0.92
N MET A 63 7.43 -8.05 1.72
CA MET A 63 7.27 -7.69 3.13
C MET A 63 6.52 -6.36 3.30
N LYS A 64 6.87 -5.34 2.49
CA LYS A 64 6.22 -4.02 2.54
C LYS A 64 4.73 -4.11 2.19
N ALA A 65 4.34 -4.96 1.24
CA ALA A 65 2.96 -5.09 0.78
C ALA A 65 1.97 -5.49 1.89
N VAL A 66 2.35 -6.45 2.73
CA VAL A 66 1.48 -6.99 3.78
C VAL A 66 1.54 -6.21 5.11
N LEU A 67 2.43 -5.22 5.21
CA LEU A 67 2.81 -4.60 6.48
C LEU A 67 1.67 -3.79 7.14
N THR A 68 0.90 -3.05 6.34
CA THR A 68 -0.23 -2.25 6.85
C THR A 68 -1.31 -3.15 7.47
N LEU A 69 -1.66 -4.26 6.80
CA LEU A 69 -2.63 -5.22 7.33
C LEU A 69 -2.08 -6.00 8.53
N TYR A 70 -0.76 -6.23 8.60
CA TYR A 70 -0.15 -6.81 9.79
C TYR A 70 -0.32 -5.91 11.01
N PHE A 71 -0.08 -4.60 10.88
CA PHE A 71 -0.27 -3.67 11.99
C PHE A 71 -1.73 -3.62 12.48
N LEU A 72 -2.67 -3.61 11.54
CA LEU A 72 -4.09 -3.56 11.83
C LEU A 72 -4.61 -4.87 12.45
N ASN A 73 -4.34 -6.01 11.81
CA ASN A 73 -5.00 -7.28 12.14
C ASN A 73 -4.24 -8.12 13.17
N PHE A 74 -2.91 -8.00 13.24
CA PHE A 74 -2.07 -8.80 14.14
C PHE A 74 -1.61 -7.99 15.35
N LEU A 75 -1.14 -6.75 15.16
CA LEU A 75 -0.76 -5.88 16.28
C LEU A 75 -1.94 -5.11 16.88
N HIS A 76 -3.12 -5.17 16.26
CA HIS A 76 -4.34 -4.49 16.69
C HIS A 76 -4.17 -2.97 16.87
N TRP A 77 -3.39 -2.35 15.99
CA TRP A 77 -3.23 -0.89 15.94
C TRP A 77 -4.32 -0.24 15.10
N ASP A 78 -4.62 1.03 15.39
CA ASP A 78 -5.55 1.80 14.56
C ASP A 78 -4.94 2.12 13.18
N GLU A 79 -5.81 2.55 12.25
CA GLU A 79 -5.40 2.87 10.88
C GLU A 79 -4.37 4.01 10.79
N ASN A 80 -4.45 5.01 11.68
CA ASN A 80 -3.57 6.18 11.66
C ASN A 80 -2.18 5.81 12.16
N LEU A 81 -2.09 5.06 13.27
CA LEU A 81 -0.83 4.57 13.79
C LEU A 81 -0.15 3.62 12.79
N SER A 82 -0.93 2.69 12.20
CA SER A 82 -0.44 1.76 11.18
C SER A 82 0.15 2.50 9.97
N THR A 83 -0.55 3.52 9.47
CA THR A 83 -0.10 4.37 8.36
C THR A 83 1.17 5.13 8.74
N THR A 84 1.22 5.71 9.95
CA THR A 84 2.37 6.49 10.43
C THR A 84 3.63 5.63 10.51
N ILE A 85 3.54 4.44 11.11
CA ILE A 85 4.69 3.54 11.25
C ILE A 85 5.14 3.00 9.89
N TYR A 86 4.21 2.68 8.98
CA TYR A 86 4.53 2.28 7.61
C TYR A 86 5.36 3.35 6.87
N HIS A 87 4.95 4.62 6.96
CA HIS A 87 5.67 5.72 6.32
C HIS A 87 6.97 6.08 7.03
N ALA A 88 7.02 5.99 8.37
CA ALA A 88 8.26 6.16 9.12
C ALA A 88 9.30 5.11 8.70
N PHE A 89 8.88 3.85 8.55
CA PHE A 89 9.71 2.77 8.01
C PHE A 89 10.18 3.06 6.57
N SER A 90 9.27 3.46 5.66
CA SER A 90 9.63 3.82 4.28
C SER A 90 10.64 4.98 4.26
N GLY A 91 10.40 6.03 5.06
CA GLY A 91 11.31 7.16 5.20
C GLY A 91 12.68 6.75 5.71
N LEU A 92 12.75 5.87 6.71
CA LEU A 92 14.02 5.34 7.21
C LEU A 92 14.78 4.53 6.15
N CYS A 93 14.09 3.74 5.33
CA CYS A 93 14.68 2.99 4.21
C CYS A 93 15.25 3.89 3.10
N TYR A 94 14.79 5.14 2.97
CA TYR A 94 15.28 6.13 2.01
C TYR A 94 16.25 7.15 2.62
N PHE A 95 16.33 7.23 3.95
CA PHE A 95 17.31 8.03 4.68
C PHE A 95 18.66 7.30 4.88
N THR A 96 18.59 6.04 5.29
CA THR A 96 19.76 5.18 5.55
C THR A 96 20.71 4.94 4.34
N PRO A 97 20.32 5.10 3.05
CA PRO A 97 21.26 5.17 1.93
C PRO A 97 22.40 6.18 2.13
N VAL A 98 22.14 7.33 2.73
CA VAL A 98 23.20 8.32 2.99
C VAL A 98 24.29 7.73 3.89
N ILE A 99 23.88 7.00 4.92
CA ILE A 99 24.78 6.32 5.86
C ILE A 99 25.52 5.18 5.15
N GLY A 100 24.81 4.38 4.35
CA GLY A 100 25.40 3.29 3.57
C GLY A 100 26.47 3.75 2.58
N ALA A 101 26.20 4.83 1.85
CA ALA A 101 27.14 5.44 0.92
C ALA A 101 28.39 5.95 1.66
N LEU A 102 28.21 6.66 2.78
CA LEU A 102 29.33 7.14 3.61
C LEU A 102 30.22 5.99 4.08
N ILE A 103 29.63 4.89 4.57
CA ILE A 103 30.39 3.72 5.03
C ILE A 103 31.14 3.04 3.88
N ALA A 104 30.49 2.89 2.72
CA ALA A 104 31.08 2.26 1.54
C ALA A 104 32.23 3.09 0.95
N ASP A 105 32.07 4.39 0.85
CA ASP A 105 33.06 5.25 0.21
C ASP A 105 34.26 5.51 1.13
N THR A 106 34.04 5.67 2.44
CA THR A 106 35.13 6.04 3.36
C THR A 106 35.89 4.87 3.98
N TRP A 107 35.20 3.80 4.38
CA TRP A 107 35.78 2.81 5.29
C TRP A 107 35.84 1.40 4.71
N LEU A 108 34.70 0.84 4.31
CA LEU A 108 34.60 -0.60 4.03
C LEU A 108 34.78 -0.95 2.54
N GLY A 109 34.51 -0.02 1.63
CA GLY A 109 34.33 -0.31 0.21
C GLY A 109 32.95 -0.93 -0.09
N LYS A 110 32.44 -0.71 -1.31
CA LYS A 110 31.10 -1.15 -1.74
C LYS A 110 30.82 -2.64 -1.46
N PHE A 111 31.76 -3.53 -1.81
CA PHE A 111 31.58 -4.99 -1.66
C PHE A 111 31.36 -5.42 -0.20
N LYS A 112 32.19 -4.94 0.74
CA LYS A 112 32.07 -5.31 2.15
C LYS A 112 30.82 -4.68 2.78
N THR A 113 30.51 -3.43 2.42
CA THR A 113 29.28 -2.77 2.88
C THR A 113 28.03 -3.54 2.46
N ILE A 114 27.96 -4.02 1.21
CA ILE A 114 26.85 -4.84 0.73
C ILE A 114 26.69 -6.10 1.59
N ILE A 115 27.77 -6.83 1.85
CA ILE A 115 27.71 -8.07 2.65
C ILE A 115 27.27 -7.80 4.09
N TYR A 116 27.93 -6.88 4.81
CA TYR A 116 27.63 -6.66 6.23
C TYR A 116 26.21 -6.13 6.44
N LEU A 117 25.76 -5.20 5.60
CA LEU A 117 24.40 -4.68 5.69
C LEU A 117 23.35 -5.69 5.23
N SER A 118 23.68 -6.59 4.29
CA SER A 118 22.79 -7.70 3.93
C SER A 118 22.65 -8.71 5.07
N VAL A 119 23.70 -8.95 5.87
CA VAL A 119 23.59 -9.78 7.09
C VAL A 119 22.65 -9.13 8.11
N VAL A 120 22.80 -7.83 8.37
CA VAL A 120 21.88 -7.06 9.22
C VAL A 120 20.45 -7.16 8.69
N TYR A 121 20.28 -7.10 7.36
CA TYR A 121 18.99 -7.23 6.70
C TYR A 121 18.35 -8.61 6.93
N VAL A 122 19.12 -9.68 6.75
CA VAL A 122 18.66 -11.05 7.03
C VAL A 122 18.23 -11.20 8.49
N ILE A 123 19.02 -10.70 9.44
CA ILE A 123 18.67 -10.73 10.87
C ILE A 123 17.35 -10.00 11.11
N GLY A 124 17.16 -8.82 10.50
CA GLY A 124 15.91 -8.08 10.58
C GLY A 124 14.70 -8.88 10.09
N HIS A 125 14.84 -9.59 8.97
CA HIS A 125 13.78 -10.47 8.45
C HIS A 125 13.48 -11.67 9.37
N VAL A 126 14.52 -12.30 9.93
CA VAL A 126 14.35 -13.41 10.87
C VAL A 126 13.59 -12.94 12.11
N ILE A 127 14.00 -11.82 12.71
CA ILE A 127 13.32 -11.22 13.87
C ILE A 127 11.87 -10.86 13.51
N LYS A 128 11.64 -10.26 12.34
CA LYS A 128 10.30 -9.88 11.89
C LYS A 128 9.37 -11.09 11.69
N SER A 129 9.89 -12.17 11.13
CA SER A 129 9.16 -13.42 10.90
C SER A 129 8.83 -14.12 12.21
N VAL A 130 9.81 -14.26 13.11
CA VAL A 130 9.60 -14.84 14.45
C VAL A 130 8.60 -14.01 15.26
N GLY A 131 8.69 -12.67 15.18
CA GLY A 131 7.75 -11.77 15.84
C GLY A 131 6.32 -11.87 15.34
N ALA A 132 6.08 -12.48 14.18
CA ALA A 132 4.75 -12.70 13.60
C ALA A 132 4.17 -14.11 13.88
N ILE A 133 4.83 -14.91 14.72
CA ILE A 133 4.31 -16.20 15.19
C ILE A 133 3.46 -15.94 16.45
N PRO A 134 2.15 -16.24 16.47
CA PRO A 134 1.26 -15.91 17.60
C PRO A 134 1.67 -16.48 18.96
N THR A 135 2.45 -17.57 18.99
CA THR A 135 2.88 -18.23 20.23
C THR A 135 4.13 -17.60 20.85
N VAL A 136 4.74 -16.60 20.22
CA VAL A 136 6.01 -15.99 20.67
C VAL A 136 5.74 -14.80 21.60
N GLY A 137 5.50 -15.09 22.88
CA GLY A 137 5.38 -14.09 23.93
C GLY A 137 4.01 -13.42 23.99
N ASN A 138 3.97 -12.21 24.55
CA ASN A 138 2.75 -11.41 24.67
C ASN A 138 2.73 -10.28 23.61
N GLN A 139 1.67 -9.48 23.60
CA GLN A 139 1.52 -8.36 22.65
C GLN A 139 2.71 -7.39 22.64
N VAL A 140 3.32 -7.14 23.81
CA VAL A 140 4.49 -6.26 23.93
C VAL A 140 5.70 -6.86 23.21
N VAL A 141 5.92 -8.17 23.36
CA VAL A 141 7.01 -8.87 22.67
C VAL A 141 6.82 -8.80 21.15
N HIS A 142 5.60 -9.03 20.63
CA HIS A 142 5.32 -8.89 19.20
C HIS A 142 5.62 -7.49 18.67
N VAL A 143 5.24 -6.45 19.42
CA VAL A 143 5.53 -5.05 19.06
C VAL A 143 7.04 -4.80 19.04
N VAL A 144 7.76 -5.19 20.09
CA VAL A 144 9.22 -4.97 20.21
C VAL A 144 9.97 -5.70 19.08
N LEU A 145 9.68 -6.97 18.85
CA LEU A 145 10.28 -7.75 17.77
C LEU A 145 9.96 -7.14 16.41
N SER A 146 8.71 -6.68 16.20
CA SER A 146 8.33 -6.05 14.95
C SER A 146 9.08 -4.73 14.71
N MET A 147 9.21 -3.86 15.72
CA MET A 147 9.92 -2.59 15.57
C MET A 147 11.42 -2.78 15.38
N LEU A 148 12.03 -3.69 16.14
CA LEU A 148 13.44 -4.05 15.99
C LEU A 148 13.71 -4.65 14.60
N GLY A 149 12.86 -5.58 14.15
CA GLY A 149 12.95 -6.18 12.83
C GLY A 149 12.87 -5.15 11.71
N LEU A 150 11.91 -4.22 11.77
CA LEU A 150 11.76 -3.15 10.79
C LEU A 150 12.93 -2.17 10.78
N ALA A 151 13.47 -1.81 11.94
CA ALA A 151 14.64 -0.93 12.03
C ALA A 151 15.88 -1.58 11.38
N LEU A 152 16.13 -2.85 11.66
CA LEU A 152 17.24 -3.61 11.06
C LEU A 152 17.05 -3.80 9.55
N ILE A 153 15.82 -4.09 9.11
CA ILE A 153 15.49 -4.15 7.68
C ILE A 153 15.75 -2.81 7.01
N ALA A 154 15.32 -1.70 7.61
CA ALA A 154 15.51 -0.37 7.05
C ALA A 154 17.01 0.00 6.91
N LEU A 155 17.82 -0.30 7.93
CA LEU A 155 19.27 -0.14 7.88
C LEU A 155 19.91 -1.01 6.79
N GLY A 156 19.46 -2.26 6.69
CA GLY A 156 19.93 -3.23 5.69
C GLY A 156 19.62 -2.79 4.27
N THR A 157 18.34 -2.73 3.89
CA THR A 157 17.92 -2.37 2.52
C THR A 157 18.38 -0.97 2.13
N GLY A 158 18.26 0.00 3.04
CA GLY A 158 18.63 1.37 2.72
C GLY A 158 20.13 1.52 2.53
N GLY A 159 20.96 0.93 3.38
CA GLY A 159 22.40 1.09 3.25
C GLY A 159 23.03 0.31 2.08
N ILE A 160 22.40 -0.77 1.57
CA ILE A 160 22.87 -1.45 0.35
C ILE A 160 22.47 -0.75 -0.95
N LYS A 161 21.34 -0.01 -0.98
CA LYS A 161 20.80 0.66 -2.17
C LYS A 161 21.82 1.49 -2.98
N PRO A 162 22.62 2.41 -2.39
CA PRO A 162 23.55 3.21 -3.17
C PRO A 162 24.76 2.38 -3.66
N CYS A 163 24.99 1.20 -3.08
CA CYS A 163 26.18 0.39 -3.32
C CYS A 163 25.97 -0.62 -4.44
N VAL A 164 24.83 -1.33 -4.50
CA VAL A 164 24.63 -2.49 -5.39
C VAL A 164 24.64 -2.07 -6.87
N ALA A 165 23.86 -1.05 -7.24
CA ALA A 165 23.79 -0.57 -8.63
C ALA A 165 25.15 -0.02 -9.09
N ALA A 166 25.83 0.75 -8.23
CA ALA A 166 27.16 1.28 -8.52
C ALA A 166 28.19 0.14 -8.66
N PHE A 167 28.13 -0.86 -7.79
CA PHE A 167 29.03 -2.02 -7.83
C PHE A 167 28.82 -2.88 -9.08
N GLY A 168 27.57 -3.03 -9.54
CA GLY A 168 27.25 -3.68 -10.82
C GLY A 168 27.80 -2.92 -12.03
N GLY A 169 27.67 -1.59 -12.03
CA GLY A 169 28.25 -0.73 -13.06
C GLY A 169 29.78 -0.83 -13.14
N ASP A 170 30.45 -0.94 -11.99
CA ASP A 170 31.92 -1.04 -11.89
C ASP A 170 32.48 -2.36 -12.48
N GLN A 171 31.64 -3.35 -12.77
CA GLN A 171 32.08 -4.62 -13.38
C GLN A 171 32.38 -4.49 -14.87
N PHE A 172 31.92 -3.42 -15.53
CA PHE A 172 32.19 -3.15 -16.93
C PHE A 172 33.39 -2.23 -17.10
N GLU A 173 34.25 -2.52 -18.07
CA GLU A 173 35.31 -1.60 -18.50
C GLU A 173 34.71 -0.34 -19.14
N GLU A 174 35.47 0.76 -19.17
CA GLU A 174 34.99 2.04 -19.74
C GLU A 174 34.70 1.95 -21.24
N GLU A 175 35.42 1.07 -21.95
CA GLU A 175 35.27 0.82 -23.39
C GLU A 175 33.96 0.12 -23.74
N HIS A 176 33.28 -0.51 -22.78
CA HIS A 176 32.06 -1.31 -22.96
C HIS A 176 30.80 -0.58 -22.47
N ALA A 177 30.65 0.69 -22.86
CA ALA A 177 29.53 1.54 -22.44
C ALA A 177 28.15 1.02 -22.91
N GLN A 178 28.08 0.38 -24.07
CA GLN A 178 26.82 -0.17 -24.61
C GLN A 178 26.33 -1.38 -23.80
N GLU A 179 27.22 -2.29 -23.42
CA GLU A 179 26.92 -3.43 -22.56
C GLU A 179 26.51 -2.97 -21.15
N ARG A 180 27.16 -1.94 -20.62
CA ARG A 180 26.79 -1.31 -19.34
C ARG A 180 25.37 -0.73 -19.37
N SER A 181 24.98 -0.08 -20.47
CA SER A 181 23.61 0.42 -20.63
C SER A 181 22.58 -0.73 -20.63
N LYS A 182 22.86 -1.82 -21.37
CA LYS A 182 22.01 -3.03 -21.37
C LYS A 182 21.88 -3.64 -19.96
N PHE A 183 22.95 -3.61 -19.16
CA PHE A 183 22.91 -4.05 -17.76
C PHE A 183 21.89 -3.28 -16.94
N PHE A 184 21.87 -1.96 -17.03
CA PHE A 184 20.88 -1.18 -16.29
C PHE A 184 19.44 -1.47 -16.75
N SER A 185 19.21 -1.81 -18.02
CA SER A 185 17.90 -2.27 -18.48
C SER A 185 17.51 -3.63 -17.88
N VAL A 186 18.43 -4.60 -17.84
CA VAL A 186 18.19 -5.92 -17.22
C VAL A 186 17.98 -5.79 -15.70
N PHE A 187 18.77 -4.94 -15.05
CA PHE A 187 18.65 -4.63 -13.63
C PHE A 187 17.27 -4.02 -13.33
N TYR A 188 16.81 -3.10 -14.18
CA TYR A 188 15.48 -2.51 -14.08
C TYR A 188 14.35 -3.54 -14.26
N LEU A 189 14.50 -4.47 -15.22
CA LEU A 189 13.57 -5.57 -15.40
C LEU A 189 13.52 -6.47 -14.16
N ALA A 190 14.68 -6.80 -13.57
CA ALA A 190 14.77 -7.59 -12.35
C ALA A 190 14.06 -6.94 -11.16
N ILE A 191 14.19 -5.61 -10.99
CA ILE A 191 13.48 -4.86 -9.95
C ILE A 191 11.96 -4.99 -10.10
N ASN A 192 11.45 -4.72 -11.31
CA ASN A 192 10.01 -4.76 -11.55
C ASN A 192 9.45 -6.17 -11.50
N ALA A 193 10.18 -7.17 -12.01
CA ALA A 193 9.80 -8.58 -11.89
C ALA A 193 9.75 -9.02 -10.42
N GLY A 194 10.75 -8.68 -9.62
CA GLY A 194 10.77 -8.97 -8.18
C GLY A 194 9.61 -8.31 -7.45
N SER A 195 9.35 -7.03 -7.73
CA SER A 195 8.21 -6.29 -7.17
C SER A 195 6.86 -6.90 -7.57
N LEU A 196 6.65 -7.19 -8.86
CA LEU A 196 5.42 -7.77 -9.39
C LEU A 196 5.10 -9.12 -8.74
N ILE A 197 6.07 -10.04 -8.73
CA ILE A 197 5.84 -11.38 -8.19
C ILE A 197 5.64 -11.32 -6.68
N SER A 198 6.45 -10.52 -5.96
CA SER A 198 6.36 -10.45 -4.49
C SER A 198 5.06 -9.82 -3.98
N THR A 199 4.60 -8.74 -4.61
CA THR A 199 3.33 -8.06 -4.27
C THR A 199 2.10 -8.88 -4.65
N PHE A 200 2.23 -9.86 -5.54
CA PHE A 200 1.17 -10.83 -5.83
C PHE A 200 1.22 -12.03 -4.88
N VAL A 201 2.38 -12.68 -4.75
CA VAL A 201 2.56 -13.95 -4.02
C VAL A 201 2.50 -13.77 -2.50
N THR A 202 3.11 -12.70 -1.95
CA THR A 202 3.22 -12.56 -0.49
C THR A 202 1.86 -12.35 0.19
N PRO A 203 0.95 -11.52 -0.35
CA PRO A 203 -0.43 -11.46 0.14
C PRO A 203 -1.21 -12.78 0.04
N VAL A 204 -0.99 -13.58 -1.02
CA VAL A 204 -1.59 -14.93 -1.15
C VAL A 204 -1.11 -15.84 -0.02
N LEU A 205 0.20 -15.84 0.26
CA LEU A 205 0.77 -16.59 1.38
C LEU A 205 0.23 -16.14 2.74
N ARG A 206 -0.12 -14.85 2.89
CA ARG A 206 -0.75 -14.32 4.10
C ARG A 206 -2.21 -14.78 4.24
N GLY A 207 -3.02 -14.58 3.21
CA GLY A 207 -4.48 -14.69 3.28
C GLY A 207 -5.02 -16.10 3.04
N ASP A 208 -4.44 -16.81 2.07
CA ASP A 208 -4.99 -18.07 1.56
C ASP A 208 -4.40 -19.29 2.29
N VAL A 209 -3.18 -19.16 2.81
CA VAL A 209 -2.57 -20.19 3.66
C VAL A 209 -2.94 -19.92 5.12
N LYS A 210 -3.61 -20.89 5.77
CA LYS A 210 -3.94 -20.81 7.19
C LYS A 210 -2.81 -21.40 8.04
N CYS A 211 -2.33 -20.61 8.99
CA CYS A 211 -1.35 -21.04 9.99
C CYS A 211 -1.83 -20.62 11.37
N PHE A 212 -1.56 -21.44 12.39
CA PHE A 212 -1.88 -21.11 13.79
C PHE A 212 -3.34 -20.70 14.03
N GLY A 213 -4.27 -21.26 13.25
CA GLY A 213 -5.71 -20.95 13.35
C GLY A 213 -6.17 -19.66 12.64
N GLY A 214 -5.30 -18.98 11.88
CA GLY A 214 -5.63 -17.72 11.19
C GLY A 214 -4.76 -17.40 9.98
N ASP A 215 -4.65 -16.11 9.64
CA ASP A 215 -3.83 -15.64 8.51
C ASP A 215 -2.34 -15.78 8.82
N CYS A 216 -1.56 -16.23 7.83
CA CYS A 216 -0.19 -16.66 8.04
C CYS A 216 0.85 -15.55 7.82
N TYR A 217 0.91 -14.59 8.73
CA TYR A 217 1.91 -13.50 8.66
C TYR A 217 3.35 -14.00 8.82
N ALA A 218 3.59 -15.02 9.64
CA ALA A 218 4.92 -15.62 9.80
C ALA A 218 5.48 -16.15 8.47
N LEU A 219 4.66 -16.82 7.66
CA LEU A 219 5.07 -17.29 6.32
C LEU A 219 5.25 -16.11 5.36
N ALA A 220 4.32 -15.16 5.38
CA ALA A 220 4.39 -13.97 4.54
C ALA A 220 5.65 -13.11 4.80
N PHE A 221 6.20 -13.10 6.01
CA PHE A 221 7.50 -12.48 6.30
C PHE A 221 8.68 -13.43 6.15
N GLY A 222 8.48 -14.72 6.38
CA GLY A 222 9.49 -15.76 6.29
C GLY A 222 9.97 -16.01 4.86
N VAL A 223 9.08 -16.03 3.87
CA VAL A 223 9.45 -16.24 2.46
C VAL A 223 10.33 -15.10 1.91
N PRO A 224 9.98 -13.81 2.08
CA PRO A 224 10.89 -12.70 1.87
C PRO A 224 12.25 -12.88 2.57
N GLY A 225 12.24 -13.25 3.86
CA GLY A 225 13.46 -13.50 4.61
C GLY A 225 14.35 -14.60 4.01
N ALA A 226 13.77 -15.71 3.58
CA ALA A 226 14.48 -16.79 2.92
C ALA A 226 15.07 -16.35 1.57
N LEU A 227 14.34 -15.55 0.78
CA LEU A 227 14.86 -14.98 -0.46
C LEU A 227 15.98 -13.97 -0.22
N MET A 228 15.93 -13.22 0.89
CA MET A 228 17.04 -12.35 1.28
C MET A 228 18.31 -13.15 1.66
N VAL A 229 18.16 -14.31 2.31
CA VAL A 229 19.27 -15.24 2.56
C VAL A 229 19.85 -15.75 1.24
N ILE A 230 18.99 -16.14 0.30
CA ILE A 230 19.40 -16.57 -1.05
C ILE A 230 20.15 -15.45 -1.76
N ALA A 231 19.65 -14.21 -1.71
CA ALA A 231 20.31 -13.03 -2.29
C ALA A 231 21.75 -12.90 -1.78
N LEU A 232 21.94 -12.95 -0.45
CA LEU A 232 23.24 -12.88 0.19
C LEU A 232 24.18 -14.01 -0.23
N VAL A 233 23.69 -15.26 -0.24
CA VAL A 233 24.48 -16.44 -0.63
C VAL A 233 24.92 -16.33 -2.09
N VAL A 234 24.01 -15.97 -2.99
CA VAL A 234 24.30 -15.76 -4.42
C VAL A 234 25.33 -14.64 -4.59
N PHE A 235 25.16 -13.52 -3.89
CA PHE A 235 26.13 -12.42 -3.98
C PHE A 235 27.52 -12.86 -3.52
N ILE A 236 27.64 -13.59 -2.40
CA ILE A 236 28.91 -14.10 -1.88
C ILE A 236 29.53 -15.14 -2.83
N ALA A 237 28.73 -16.01 -3.45
CA ALA A 237 29.20 -17.00 -4.40
C ALA A 237 29.93 -16.34 -5.60
N GLY A 238 29.49 -15.16 -6.03
CA GLY A 238 30.17 -14.38 -7.08
C GLY A 238 31.46 -13.68 -6.64
N SER A 239 31.84 -13.74 -5.36
CA SER A 239 32.92 -12.93 -4.77
C SER A 239 34.31 -13.09 -5.40
N GLY A 240 34.60 -14.27 -5.97
CA GLY A 240 35.85 -14.55 -6.67
C GLY A 240 35.94 -13.91 -8.06
N MET A 241 34.81 -13.49 -8.63
CA MET A 241 34.71 -12.95 -10.00
C MET A 241 34.51 -11.43 -10.04
N TYR A 242 34.21 -10.79 -8.91
CA TYR A 242 33.98 -9.35 -8.88
C TYR A 242 35.25 -8.52 -8.96
N LYS A 243 35.17 -7.44 -9.73
CA LYS A 243 36.12 -6.32 -9.65
C LYS A 243 35.79 -5.49 -8.41
N LYS A 244 36.73 -5.45 -7.45
CA LYS A 244 36.58 -4.74 -6.17
C LYS A 244 37.43 -3.47 -6.20
N THR A 245 36.78 -2.32 -6.35
CA THR A 245 37.46 -1.02 -6.32
C THR A 245 37.75 -0.59 -4.88
N PRO A 246 38.91 0.04 -4.60
CA PRO A 246 39.19 0.59 -3.29
C PRO A 246 38.25 1.76 -2.96
N PRO A 247 38.01 2.05 -1.66
CA PRO A 247 37.22 3.19 -1.21
C PRO A 247 37.80 4.52 -1.75
N ARG A 248 36.92 5.39 -2.26
CA ARG A 248 37.26 6.76 -2.67
C ARG A 248 36.77 7.71 -1.59
N GLY A 249 37.59 8.67 -1.17
CA GLY A 249 37.35 9.53 0.00
C GLY A 249 35.99 10.26 0.03
N ASN A 250 35.71 10.94 1.14
CA ASN A 250 34.37 11.48 1.44
C ASN A 250 34.03 12.77 0.66
N ILE A 251 33.56 12.62 -0.58
CA ILE A 251 33.11 13.75 -1.42
C ILE A 251 31.94 14.51 -0.76
N LEU A 252 31.02 13.80 -0.08
CA LEU A 252 29.88 14.44 0.58
C LEU A 252 30.33 15.40 1.69
N LEU A 253 31.27 14.96 2.53
CA LEU A 253 31.85 15.80 3.58
C LEU A 253 32.59 17.00 2.99
N GLU A 254 33.34 16.80 1.90
CA GLU A 254 34.03 17.88 1.20
C GLU A 254 33.05 18.94 0.66
N VAL A 255 31.94 18.50 0.05
CA VAL A 255 30.85 19.39 -0.40
C VAL A 255 30.24 20.16 0.78
N CYS A 256 29.89 19.48 1.88
CA CYS A 256 29.34 20.12 3.08
C CYS A 256 30.30 21.15 3.68
N GLN A 257 31.59 20.84 3.77
CA GLN A 257 32.62 21.75 4.27
C GLN A 257 32.83 22.95 3.33
N CYS A 258 32.77 22.75 2.02
CA CYS A 258 32.85 23.82 1.03
C CYS A 258 31.66 24.78 1.15
N ILE A 259 30.43 24.25 1.28
CA ILE A 259 29.22 25.05 1.48
C ILE A 259 29.28 25.82 2.80
N ALA A 260 29.63 25.14 3.90
CA ALA A 260 29.75 25.78 5.21
C ALA A 260 30.79 26.90 5.20
N PHE A 261 31.95 26.66 4.58
CA PHE A 261 32.99 27.66 4.41
C PHE A 261 32.52 28.85 3.57
N ALA A 262 31.84 28.62 2.45
CA ALA A 262 31.27 29.69 1.62
C ALA A 262 30.30 30.58 2.41
N ILE A 263 29.42 29.96 3.22
CA ILE A 263 28.43 30.68 4.05
C ILE A 263 29.14 31.47 5.15
N THR A 264 30.05 30.85 5.90
CA THR A 264 30.81 31.53 6.95
C THR A 264 31.62 32.69 6.40
N ASN A 265 32.30 32.51 5.26
CA ASN A 265 33.12 33.56 4.64
C ASN A 265 32.26 34.72 4.12
N ARG A 266 31.09 34.41 3.54
CA ARG A 266 30.11 35.43 3.13
C ARG A 266 29.57 36.24 4.32
N LEU A 267 29.30 35.60 5.45
CA LEU A 267 28.81 36.28 6.66
C LEU A 267 29.89 37.14 7.32
N LYS A 268 31.15 36.67 7.36
CA LYS A 268 32.28 37.43 7.91
C LYS A 268 32.62 38.67 7.07
N ASN A 269 32.47 38.58 5.75
CA ASN A 269 32.84 39.64 4.82
C ASN A 269 31.64 40.51 4.38
N HIS A 270 30.60 40.62 5.20
CA HIS A 270 29.40 41.43 4.94
C HIS A 270 29.63 42.95 5.14
N SER A 271 30.79 43.47 4.70
CA SER A 271 31.12 44.91 4.75
C SER A 271 30.94 45.56 3.38
N LYS A 272 30.52 46.84 3.36
CA LYS A 272 30.27 47.62 2.12
C LYS A 272 31.51 47.83 1.23
N GLN A 273 32.71 47.54 1.73
CA GLN A 273 33.99 47.77 1.02
C GLN A 273 34.45 46.61 0.13
N ILE A 274 33.83 45.42 0.22
CA ILE A 274 34.25 44.24 -0.56
C ILE A 274 33.31 44.08 -1.77
N PRO A 275 33.83 43.96 -3.02
CA PRO A 275 33.00 43.79 -4.20
C PRO A 275 32.15 42.51 -4.07
N LYS A 276 30.84 42.64 -4.33
CA LYS A 276 29.92 41.51 -4.33
C LYS A 276 30.32 40.53 -5.43
N ARG A 277 30.57 39.28 -5.06
CA ARG A 277 30.76 38.18 -6.03
C ARG A 277 29.43 37.82 -6.70
N GLU A 278 29.49 37.35 -7.95
CA GLU A 278 28.28 37.02 -8.75
C GLU A 278 27.45 35.90 -8.12
N HIS A 279 28.08 34.86 -7.55
CA HIS A 279 27.38 33.77 -6.85
C HIS A 279 27.84 33.63 -5.40
N TRP A 280 26.91 33.26 -4.50
CA TRP A 280 27.20 33.11 -3.06
C TRP A 280 28.22 32.01 -2.74
N LEU A 281 28.38 31.04 -3.62
CA LEU A 281 29.34 29.95 -3.48
C LEU A 281 30.76 30.34 -3.92
N ASP A 282 30.93 31.46 -4.63
CA ASP A 282 32.26 31.92 -5.06
C ASP A 282 33.13 32.39 -3.90
N TRP A 283 32.54 32.59 -2.72
CA TRP A 283 33.25 32.86 -1.47
C TRP A 283 34.10 31.67 -1.00
N ALA A 284 33.91 30.47 -1.56
CA ALA A 284 34.77 29.31 -1.32
C ALA A 284 36.04 29.26 -2.17
N SER A 285 36.20 30.15 -3.16
CA SER A 285 37.33 30.09 -4.11
C SER A 285 38.71 30.32 -3.48
N GLU A 286 38.75 30.77 -2.23
CA GLU A 286 39.98 30.99 -1.46
C GLU A 286 40.59 29.67 -0.97
N LYS A 287 39.77 28.63 -0.80
CA LYS A 287 40.19 27.35 -0.21
C LYS A 287 39.93 26.15 -1.13
N TYR A 288 38.91 26.22 -2.00
CA TYR A 288 38.47 25.09 -2.81
C TYR A 288 38.67 25.36 -4.32
N SER A 289 38.81 24.28 -5.09
CA SER A 289 39.02 24.36 -6.54
C SER A 289 37.80 24.94 -7.26
N LYS A 290 38.04 25.68 -8.36
CA LYS A 290 36.95 26.25 -9.18
C LYS A 290 36.04 25.15 -9.78
N GLN A 291 36.60 23.98 -10.07
CA GLN A 291 35.84 22.84 -10.57
C GLN A 291 34.82 22.36 -9.54
N LEU A 292 35.26 22.08 -8.30
CA LEU A 292 34.37 21.65 -7.22
C LEU A 292 33.27 22.68 -6.95
N ILE A 293 33.61 23.97 -6.94
CA ILE A 293 32.64 25.05 -6.75
C ILE A 293 31.59 25.05 -7.87
N ASN A 294 31.99 24.86 -9.13
CA ASN A 294 31.04 24.80 -10.25
C ASN A 294 30.17 23.54 -10.19
N GLU A 295 30.71 22.39 -9.80
CA GLU A 295 29.95 21.16 -9.58
C GLU A 295 28.89 21.35 -8.47
N ILE A 296 29.26 21.95 -7.34
CA ILE A 296 28.32 22.24 -6.25
C ILE A 296 27.25 23.25 -6.70
N LYS A 297 27.58 24.25 -7.53
CA LYS A 297 26.58 25.15 -8.13
C LYS A 297 25.56 24.38 -8.98
N MET A 298 26.01 23.42 -9.79
CA MET A 298 25.12 22.58 -10.59
C MET A 298 24.21 21.74 -9.71
N VAL A 299 24.77 21.06 -8.70
CA VAL A 299 24.00 20.25 -7.73
C VAL A 299 22.96 21.11 -6.99
N THR A 300 23.33 22.31 -6.55
CA THR A 300 22.40 23.21 -5.86
C THR A 300 21.21 23.61 -6.74
N ARG A 301 21.43 23.84 -8.04
CA ARG A 301 20.35 24.12 -9.00
C ARG A 301 19.43 22.91 -9.19
N VAL A 302 19.98 21.70 -9.24
CA VAL A 302 19.21 20.46 -9.31
C VAL A 302 18.38 20.25 -8.03
N LEU A 303 18.97 20.47 -6.86
CA LEU A 303 18.26 20.38 -5.58
C LEU A 303 17.07 21.34 -5.50
N PHE A 304 17.23 22.56 -6.02
CA PHE A 304 16.12 23.51 -6.12
C PHE A 304 15.00 23.00 -7.02
N LEU A 305 15.34 22.37 -8.15
CA LEU A 305 14.37 21.75 -9.06
C LEU A 305 13.65 20.54 -8.42
N PHE A 306 14.25 19.91 -7.41
CA PHE A 306 13.68 18.76 -6.69
C PHE A 306 12.74 19.14 -5.53
N ILE A 307 12.61 20.42 -5.16
CA ILE A 307 11.72 20.87 -4.08
C ILE A 307 10.27 20.35 -4.18
N PRO A 308 9.65 20.24 -5.39
CA PRO A 308 8.30 19.70 -5.51
C PRO A 308 8.20 18.16 -5.38
N LEU A 309 9.29 17.41 -5.55
CA LEU A 309 9.27 15.94 -5.58
C LEU A 309 8.80 15.26 -4.29
N PRO A 310 9.09 15.76 -3.08
CA PRO A 310 8.54 15.19 -1.85
C PRO A 310 7.01 15.08 -1.86
N MET A 311 6.29 16.03 -2.48
CA MET A 311 4.83 15.95 -2.60
C MET A 311 4.38 14.79 -3.48
N PHE A 312 5.08 14.54 -4.59
CA PHE A 312 4.81 13.38 -5.43
C PHE A 312 4.99 12.07 -4.64
N TRP A 313 6.10 11.93 -3.90
CA TRP A 313 6.35 10.73 -3.10
C TRP A 313 5.37 10.57 -1.93
N ALA A 314 4.95 11.68 -1.31
CA ALA A 314 3.93 11.66 -0.26
C ALA A 314 2.57 11.16 -0.77
N LEU A 315 2.26 11.37 -2.05
CA LEU A 315 1.09 10.80 -2.71
C LEU A 315 1.33 9.34 -3.10
N PHE A 316 2.43 9.08 -3.83
CA PHE A 316 2.73 7.76 -4.39
C PHE A 316 2.86 6.66 -3.33
N ASP A 317 3.52 6.94 -2.20
CA ASP A 317 3.74 5.92 -1.15
C ASP A 317 2.44 5.53 -0.41
N GLN A 318 1.32 6.27 -0.55
CA GLN A 318 0.04 5.91 0.09
C GLN A 318 -0.60 4.66 -0.50
N GLN A 319 -0.16 4.20 -1.67
CA GLN A 319 -0.69 3.01 -2.31
C GLN A 319 -0.59 1.76 -1.41
N GLY A 320 0.46 1.66 -0.59
CA GLY A 320 0.66 0.52 0.32
C GLY A 320 0.12 0.73 1.74
N SER A 321 -0.46 1.90 2.04
CA SER A 321 -1.10 2.20 3.32
C SER A 321 -2.59 2.49 3.10
N ARG A 322 -2.96 3.76 2.88
CA ARG A 322 -4.35 4.21 2.78
C ARG A 322 -5.13 3.53 1.67
N TRP A 323 -4.54 3.30 0.51
CA TRP A 323 -5.24 2.63 -0.59
C TRP A 323 -5.47 1.14 -0.30
N THR A 324 -4.55 0.50 0.44
CA THR A 324 -4.75 -0.87 0.92
C THR A 324 -5.93 -0.93 1.91
N LEU A 325 -6.04 0.05 2.82
CA LEU A 325 -7.17 0.17 3.74
C LEU A 325 -8.49 0.44 3.00
N GLN A 326 -8.49 1.33 2.01
CA GLN A 326 -9.66 1.56 1.15
C GLN A 326 -10.07 0.27 0.42
N ALA A 327 -9.11 -0.49 -0.11
CA ALA A 327 -9.39 -1.77 -0.76
C ALA A 327 -10.02 -2.80 0.17
N THR A 328 -9.76 -2.76 1.49
CA THR A 328 -10.44 -3.67 2.45
C THR A 328 -11.95 -3.43 2.54
N LYS A 329 -12.42 -2.23 2.18
CA LYS A 329 -13.84 -1.87 2.21
C LYS A 329 -14.56 -2.23 0.92
N MET A 330 -13.84 -2.54 -0.15
CA MET A 330 -14.38 -2.76 -1.50
C MET A 330 -14.66 -4.24 -1.81
N ASN A 331 -15.40 -4.48 -2.89
CA ASN A 331 -15.62 -5.83 -3.40
C ASN A 331 -14.40 -6.30 -4.20
N ALA A 332 -13.82 -7.43 -3.77
CA ALA A 332 -12.60 -8.01 -4.32
C ALA A 332 -12.83 -9.20 -5.27
N ASP A 333 -14.08 -9.50 -5.64
CA ASP A 333 -14.40 -10.51 -6.63
C ASP A 333 -14.24 -10.01 -8.07
N PHE A 334 -13.45 -10.75 -8.85
CA PHE A 334 -13.25 -10.55 -10.29
C PHE A 334 -13.82 -11.72 -11.10
N GLY A 335 -15.06 -12.13 -10.81
CA GLY A 335 -15.78 -13.11 -11.62
C GLY A 335 -15.09 -14.48 -11.65
N GLY A 336 -14.54 -14.91 -10.51
CA GLY A 336 -13.90 -16.23 -10.34
C GLY A 336 -12.58 -16.22 -9.58
N ILE A 337 -11.92 -15.06 -9.45
CA ILE A 337 -10.72 -14.88 -8.64
C ILE A 337 -11.01 -13.80 -7.60
N VAL A 338 -10.82 -14.14 -6.32
CA VAL A 338 -10.90 -13.20 -5.21
C VAL A 338 -9.50 -12.69 -4.92
N PHE A 339 -9.30 -11.39 -5.04
CA PHE A 339 -8.04 -10.76 -4.69
C PHE A 339 -8.01 -10.36 -3.21
N GLN A 340 -6.85 -10.50 -2.60
CA GLN A 340 -6.59 -9.91 -1.29
C GLN A 340 -6.39 -8.39 -1.43
N PRO A 341 -6.83 -7.55 -0.47
CA PRO A 341 -6.74 -6.09 -0.59
C PRO A 341 -5.32 -5.56 -0.83
N ASP A 342 -4.33 -6.18 -0.20
CA ASP A 342 -2.91 -5.89 -0.32
C ASP A 342 -2.29 -6.32 -1.65
N GLN A 343 -2.95 -7.19 -2.43
CA GLN A 343 -2.50 -7.53 -3.79
C GLN A 343 -2.62 -6.36 -4.77
N MET A 344 -3.48 -5.37 -4.53
CA MET A 344 -3.64 -4.24 -5.44
C MET A 344 -2.32 -3.51 -5.76
N GLN A 345 -1.28 -3.66 -4.93
CA GLN A 345 0.06 -3.13 -5.17
C GLN A 345 0.78 -3.76 -6.37
N PHE A 346 0.41 -4.97 -6.85
CA PHE A 346 1.04 -5.63 -8.00
C PHE A 346 0.81 -4.89 -9.31
N LEU A 347 -0.25 -4.09 -9.39
CA LEU A 347 -0.61 -3.35 -10.57
C LEU A 347 0.43 -2.28 -10.91
N ASN A 348 1.00 -1.60 -9.93
CA ASN A 348 2.02 -0.59 -10.18
C ASN A 348 3.23 -1.14 -10.99
N PRO A 349 3.94 -2.20 -10.56
CA PRO A 349 5.02 -2.76 -11.37
C PRO A 349 4.53 -3.38 -12.70
N LEU A 350 3.31 -3.94 -12.74
CA LEU A 350 2.73 -4.43 -14.00
C LEU A 350 2.55 -3.29 -15.02
N LEU A 351 1.95 -2.19 -14.57
CA LEU A 351 1.67 -1.03 -15.41
C LEU A 351 2.95 -0.34 -15.83
N ILE A 352 3.98 -0.28 -14.98
CA ILE A 352 5.32 0.19 -15.36
C ILE A 352 5.89 -0.65 -16.51
N LEU A 353 5.83 -1.99 -16.41
CA LEU A 353 6.33 -2.90 -17.44
C LEU A 353 5.57 -2.77 -18.77
N ILE A 354 4.28 -2.44 -18.73
CA ILE A 354 3.45 -2.23 -19.92
C ILE A 354 3.65 -0.82 -20.49
N PHE A 355 3.70 0.21 -19.64
CA PHE A 355 3.71 1.60 -20.10
C PHE A 355 5.06 2.08 -20.58
N ILE A 356 6.18 1.59 -20.04
CA ILE A 356 7.50 1.95 -20.56
C ILE A 356 7.61 1.70 -22.07
N PRO A 357 7.37 0.47 -22.59
CA PRO A 357 7.47 0.23 -24.02
C PRO A 357 6.39 1.00 -24.82
N ILE A 358 5.18 1.18 -24.29
CA ILE A 358 4.13 1.97 -24.96
C ILE A 358 4.56 3.44 -25.10
N PHE A 359 5.14 4.03 -24.07
CA PHE A 359 5.57 5.42 -24.11
C PHE A 359 6.82 5.62 -24.96
N ASP A 360 7.81 4.74 -24.83
CA ASP A 360 9.08 4.85 -25.57
C ASP A 360 8.93 4.54 -27.06
N LEU A 361 8.14 3.53 -27.43
CA LEU A 361 7.98 3.11 -28.82
C LEU A 361 6.76 3.72 -29.52
N GLY A 362 5.74 4.13 -28.76
CA GLY A 362 4.50 4.68 -29.29
C GLY A 362 4.34 6.17 -29.02
N VAL A 363 4.12 6.53 -27.76
CA VAL A 363 3.67 7.89 -27.38
C VAL A 363 4.72 8.97 -27.69
N TYR A 364 5.97 8.80 -27.25
CA TYR A 364 7.00 9.82 -27.46
C TYR A 364 7.36 9.98 -28.95
N PRO A 365 7.51 8.92 -29.75
CA PRO A 365 7.67 9.06 -31.20
C PRO A 365 6.51 9.81 -31.87
N LEU A 366 5.25 9.54 -31.49
CA LEU A 366 4.08 10.26 -32.01
C LEU A 366 4.08 11.75 -31.63
N ILE A 367 4.41 12.08 -30.38
CA ILE A 367 4.53 13.46 -29.91
C ILE A 367 5.65 14.21 -30.67
N ASN A 368 6.76 13.53 -30.92
CA ASN A 368 7.86 14.07 -31.72
C ASN A 368 7.44 14.27 -33.19
N MET A 369 6.60 13.38 -33.74
CA MET A 369 6.01 13.54 -35.07
C MET A 369 5.11 14.77 -35.15
N CYS A 370 4.42 15.11 -34.07
CA CYS A 370 3.65 16.35 -33.92
C CYS A 370 4.52 17.62 -33.70
N ARG A 371 5.86 17.51 -33.78
CA ARG A 371 6.84 18.59 -33.53
C ARG A 371 6.74 19.24 -32.13
N PHE A 372 6.16 18.53 -31.17
CA PHE A 372 6.11 19.02 -29.78
C PHE A 372 7.29 18.45 -29.00
N ASN A 373 8.24 19.29 -28.63
CA ASN A 373 9.37 18.85 -27.81
C ASN A 373 8.91 18.64 -26.35
N PHE A 374 8.73 17.37 -25.96
CA PHE A 374 8.36 17.00 -24.61
C PHE A 374 9.61 16.86 -23.72
N THR A 375 10.05 17.99 -23.18
CA THR A 375 11.27 18.07 -22.35
C THR A 375 11.14 17.25 -21.06
N PRO A 376 12.25 16.79 -20.45
CA PRO A 376 12.22 16.07 -19.18
C PRO A 376 11.45 16.82 -18.09
N ILE A 377 11.63 18.14 -17.95
CA ILE A 377 10.91 18.97 -16.96
C ILE A 377 9.39 18.94 -17.21
N ARG A 378 8.95 18.93 -18.48
CA ARG A 378 7.52 18.79 -18.83
C ARG A 378 7.00 17.41 -18.44
N LYS A 379 7.77 16.33 -18.67
CA LYS A 379 7.44 14.98 -18.16
C LYS A 379 7.26 15.00 -16.64
N MET A 380 8.16 15.68 -15.90
CA MET A 380 8.04 15.82 -14.43
C MET A 380 6.73 16.49 -14.02
N ALA A 381 6.44 17.65 -14.64
CA ALA A 381 5.26 18.44 -14.32
C ALA A 381 3.96 17.68 -14.64
N THR A 382 3.88 17.03 -15.80
CA THR A 382 2.72 16.21 -16.17
C THR A 382 2.52 15.04 -15.21
N GLY A 383 3.60 14.35 -14.80
CA GLY A 383 3.51 13.28 -13.80
C GLY A 383 2.95 13.74 -12.45
N MET A 384 3.35 14.93 -11.97
CA MET A 384 2.82 15.50 -10.74
C MET A 384 1.33 15.88 -10.85
N ILE A 385 0.90 16.41 -12.00
CA ILE A 385 -0.52 16.73 -12.26
C ILE A 385 -1.35 15.43 -12.28
N LEU A 386 -0.87 14.40 -12.98
CA LEU A 386 -1.56 13.10 -13.04
C LEU A 386 -1.66 12.43 -11.67
N ALA A 387 -0.62 12.51 -10.84
CA ALA A 387 -0.67 12.04 -9.46
C ALA A 387 -1.75 12.78 -8.63
N GLY A 388 -1.88 14.10 -8.80
CA GLY A 388 -2.94 14.88 -8.16
C GLY A 388 -4.34 14.48 -8.63
N LEU A 389 -4.53 14.27 -9.94
CA LEU A 389 -5.80 13.79 -10.50
C LEU A 389 -6.17 12.40 -10.00
N ALA A 390 -5.19 11.51 -9.85
CA ALA A 390 -5.43 10.17 -9.32
C ALA A 390 -5.88 10.20 -7.85
N PHE A 391 -5.37 11.15 -7.05
CA PHE A 391 -5.86 11.36 -5.69
C PHE A 391 -7.27 11.94 -5.63
N ALA A 392 -7.63 12.83 -6.56
CA ALA A 392 -9.00 13.30 -6.69
C ALA A 392 -9.94 12.13 -7.03
N ALA A 393 -9.54 11.22 -7.93
CA ALA A 393 -10.30 10.01 -8.24
C ALA A 393 -10.43 9.08 -7.02
N ALA A 394 -9.33 8.86 -6.27
CA ALA A 394 -9.36 8.06 -5.05
C ALA A 394 -10.30 8.66 -3.97
N ALA A 395 -10.38 9.99 -3.88
CA ALA A 395 -11.31 10.67 -2.98
C ALA A 395 -12.77 10.50 -3.41
N ILE A 396 -13.07 10.57 -4.71
CA ILE A 396 -14.42 10.31 -5.24
C ILE A 396 -14.85 8.87 -4.94
N VAL A 397 -13.93 7.91 -5.12
CA VAL A 397 -14.15 6.50 -4.76
C VAL A 397 -14.44 6.37 -3.27
N ASP A 398 -13.68 7.05 -2.41
CA ASP A 398 -13.90 6.99 -0.96
C ASP A 398 -15.26 7.56 -0.55
N ILE A 399 -15.66 8.68 -1.13
CA ILE A 399 -16.99 9.27 -0.89
C ILE A 399 -18.08 8.27 -1.27
N LYS A 400 -17.95 7.60 -2.43
CA LYS A 400 -18.94 6.63 -2.87
C LYS A 400 -19.00 5.37 -2.00
N ILE A 401 -17.85 4.91 -1.49
CA ILE A 401 -17.80 3.82 -0.52
C ILE A 401 -18.49 4.25 0.77
N ASN A 402 -18.20 5.45 1.26
CA ASN A 402 -18.75 5.96 2.51
C ASN A 402 -20.27 6.21 2.43
N GLU A 403 -20.83 6.55 1.26
CA GLU A 403 -22.28 6.61 1.04
C GLU A 403 -22.95 5.24 1.23
N THR A 404 -22.25 4.15 0.91
CA THR A 404 -22.77 2.78 1.04
C THR A 404 -22.47 2.12 2.39
N THR A 405 -21.77 2.80 3.29
CA THR A 405 -21.44 2.29 4.63
C THR A 405 -22.05 3.18 5.68
N MET A 406 -22.61 2.60 6.75
CA MET A 406 -23.10 3.40 7.88
C MET A 406 -21.98 4.29 8.45
N PRO A 407 -22.24 5.58 8.70
CA PRO A 407 -21.25 6.45 9.32
C PRO A 407 -20.98 5.97 10.76
N PRO A 408 -19.73 6.10 11.26
CA PRO A 408 -19.39 5.70 12.61
C PRO A 408 -20.17 6.55 13.61
N ALA A 409 -20.85 5.91 14.55
CA ALA A 409 -21.63 6.60 15.55
C ALA A 409 -20.71 7.36 16.52
N VAL A 410 -20.93 8.67 16.64
CA VAL A 410 -20.17 9.56 17.54
C VAL A 410 -20.83 9.59 18.94
N PRO A 411 -20.18 10.13 19.99
CA PRO A 411 -20.80 10.22 21.32
C PRO A 411 -22.17 10.90 21.24
N LYS A 412 -23.14 10.39 22.01
CA LYS A 412 -24.57 10.79 21.99
C LYS A 412 -25.34 10.48 20.71
N GLU A 413 -24.79 9.71 19.78
CA GLU A 413 -25.49 9.29 18.57
C GLU A 413 -25.61 7.77 18.52
N SER A 414 -26.70 7.28 17.93
CA SER A 414 -26.93 5.86 17.65
C SER A 414 -27.74 5.73 16.37
N PHE A 415 -27.76 4.54 15.80
CA PHE A 415 -28.52 4.26 14.58
C PHE A 415 -29.57 3.21 14.86
N ILE A 416 -30.75 3.39 14.28
CA ILE A 416 -31.87 2.46 14.46
C ILE A 416 -32.57 2.18 13.13
N GLN A 417 -32.83 0.91 12.87
CA GLN A 417 -33.74 0.48 11.83
C GLN A 417 -34.93 -0.28 12.44
N VAL A 418 -36.02 -0.38 11.69
CA VAL A 418 -37.23 -1.08 12.14
C VAL A 418 -37.53 -2.22 11.16
N LEU A 419 -37.66 -3.44 11.69
CA LEU A 419 -38.12 -4.60 10.94
C LEU A 419 -39.55 -4.93 11.35
N ASN A 420 -40.50 -4.73 10.44
CA ASN A 420 -41.89 -5.09 10.65
C ASN A 420 -42.14 -6.54 10.21
N LEU A 421 -42.25 -7.45 11.19
CA LEU A 421 -42.60 -8.86 11.01
C LEU A 421 -44.07 -9.14 11.31
N ALA A 422 -44.88 -8.11 11.54
CA ALA A 422 -46.33 -8.24 11.62
C ALA A 422 -46.96 -8.22 10.22
N ASN A 423 -48.14 -8.81 10.08
CA ASN A 423 -48.89 -8.83 8.81
C ASN A 423 -49.55 -7.48 8.46
N ASP A 424 -49.51 -6.51 9.39
CA ASP A 424 -50.15 -5.21 9.28
C ASP A 424 -49.08 -4.11 9.11
N SER A 425 -49.42 -3.01 8.42
CA SER A 425 -48.54 -1.84 8.40
C SER A 425 -48.50 -1.15 9.76
N ILE A 426 -47.31 -0.71 10.19
CA ILE A 426 -47.09 -0.13 11.52
C ILE A 426 -46.48 1.27 11.38
N HIS A 427 -47.00 2.21 12.17
CA HIS A 427 -46.32 3.48 12.41
C HIS A 427 -45.52 3.40 13.70
N VAL A 428 -44.26 3.83 13.64
CA VAL A 428 -43.34 3.83 14.78
C VAL A 428 -42.97 5.26 15.12
N LYS A 429 -43.26 5.69 16.34
CA LYS A 429 -42.81 6.97 16.89
C LYS A 429 -41.89 6.74 18.07
N ILE A 430 -40.82 7.51 18.14
CA ILE A 430 -39.85 7.45 19.24
C ILE A 430 -40.05 8.68 20.11
N GLN A 431 -39.99 8.51 21.43
CA GLN A 431 -40.20 9.58 22.38
C GLN A 431 -39.27 10.78 22.10
N GLY A 432 -39.88 11.89 21.65
CA GLY A 432 -39.18 13.14 21.35
C GLY A 432 -38.53 13.23 19.96
N GLN A 433 -38.66 12.20 19.10
CA GLN A 433 -38.09 12.18 17.75
C GLN A 433 -39.02 11.46 16.75
N ASP A 434 -39.42 12.14 15.67
CA ASP A 434 -40.26 11.58 14.61
C ASP A 434 -39.39 11.12 13.43
N LEU A 435 -38.75 9.95 13.58
CA LEU A 435 -37.80 9.41 12.60
C LEU A 435 -38.49 8.67 11.43
N PHE A 436 -39.65 8.05 11.68
CA PHE A 436 -40.35 7.19 10.71
C PHE A 436 -41.71 7.78 10.33
N GLN A 437 -41.71 8.72 9.39
CA GLN A 437 -42.93 9.45 8.99
C GLN A 437 -43.92 8.60 8.17
N GLN A 438 -43.44 7.56 7.48
CA GLN A 438 -44.28 6.68 6.66
C GLN A 438 -44.55 5.35 7.38
N PRO A 439 -45.75 4.75 7.19
CA PRO A 439 -46.04 3.42 7.70
C PRO A 439 -45.11 2.39 7.06
N ILE A 440 -44.56 1.52 7.89
CA ILE A 440 -43.70 0.43 7.45
C ILE A 440 -44.59 -0.77 7.12
N GLY A 441 -44.56 -1.22 5.87
CA GLY A 441 -45.33 -2.37 5.40
C GLY A 441 -44.89 -3.69 6.04
N ALA A 442 -45.76 -4.70 5.98
CA ALA A 442 -45.45 -6.04 6.46
C ALA A 442 -44.31 -6.67 5.64
N PHE A 443 -43.26 -7.17 6.30
CA PHE A 443 -42.08 -7.78 5.69
C PHE A 443 -41.40 -6.91 4.62
N GLN A 444 -41.53 -5.59 4.74
CA GLN A 444 -40.86 -4.63 3.86
C GLN A 444 -39.37 -4.57 4.20
N ASP A 445 -38.52 -4.55 3.18
CA ASP A 445 -37.08 -4.28 3.37
C ASP A 445 -36.89 -2.91 4.03
N PRO A 446 -36.13 -2.82 5.13
CA PRO A 446 -35.86 -1.54 5.76
C PRO A 446 -35.08 -0.66 4.78
N ALA A 447 -35.50 0.60 4.63
CA ALA A 447 -34.93 1.52 3.65
C ALA A 447 -33.48 1.88 4.02
N GLU A 448 -33.26 2.44 5.22
CA GLU A 448 -31.94 2.82 5.76
C GLU A 448 -32.00 2.94 7.30
N TYR A 449 -30.84 2.92 7.95
CA TYR A 449 -30.74 3.20 9.38
C TYR A 449 -30.98 4.69 9.66
N SER A 450 -31.91 4.98 10.57
CA SER A 450 -32.22 6.33 11.02
C SER A 450 -31.34 6.76 12.18
N LYS A 451 -30.87 8.00 12.15
CA LYS A 451 -30.04 8.58 13.20
C LYS A 451 -30.87 8.94 14.42
N LEU A 452 -30.49 8.41 15.58
CA LEU A 452 -31.12 8.61 16.87
C LEU A 452 -30.19 9.43 17.79
N MET A 453 -30.67 10.58 18.26
CA MET A 453 -29.91 11.45 19.17
C MET A 453 -30.20 11.08 20.63
N LEU A 454 -29.16 10.98 21.46
CA LEU A 454 -29.26 10.64 22.88
C LEU A 454 -28.85 11.83 23.76
N ASN A 455 -29.45 11.95 24.94
CA ASN A 455 -29.11 13.01 25.90
C ASN A 455 -27.90 12.66 26.80
N GLY A 456 -27.55 11.38 26.88
CA GLY A 456 -26.44 10.84 27.66
C GLY A 456 -25.90 9.54 27.05
N ALA A 457 -24.96 8.89 27.75
CA ALA A 457 -24.33 7.65 27.28
C ALA A 457 -25.30 6.46 27.17
N GLN A 458 -26.38 6.47 27.96
CA GLN A 458 -27.46 5.49 27.93
C GLN A 458 -28.78 6.20 28.22
N GLN A 459 -29.83 5.84 27.48
CA GLN A 459 -31.15 6.43 27.64
C GLN A 459 -32.22 5.37 27.42
N ASN A 460 -33.23 5.35 28.31
CA ASN A 460 -34.43 4.55 28.10
C ASN A 460 -35.43 5.38 27.28
N LEU A 461 -35.84 4.86 26.12
CA LEU A 461 -36.71 5.56 25.17
C LEU A 461 -38.03 4.79 25.01
N GLY A 462 -39.14 5.51 25.03
CA GLY A 462 -40.45 4.97 24.67
C GLY A 462 -40.61 4.87 23.15
N PHE A 463 -40.96 3.68 22.67
CA PHE A 463 -41.30 3.37 21.30
C PHE A 463 -42.81 3.16 21.21
N GLU A 464 -43.51 4.09 20.59
CA GLU A 464 -44.95 4.03 20.34
C GLU A 464 -45.19 3.34 18.99
N LEU A 465 -45.87 2.19 19.05
CA LEU A 465 -46.23 1.39 17.89
C LEU A 465 -47.73 1.51 17.67
N GLN A 466 -48.12 1.95 16.48
CA GLN A 466 -49.51 2.12 16.10
C GLN A 466 -49.86 1.18 14.94
N SER A 467 -50.84 0.31 15.15
CA SER A 467 -51.43 -0.56 14.11
C SER A 467 -52.94 -0.62 14.26
N GLN A 468 -53.67 -0.47 13.15
CA GLN A 468 -55.13 -0.57 13.08
C GLN A 468 -55.88 0.24 14.17
N GLY A 469 -55.34 1.40 14.59
CA GLY A 469 -55.94 2.27 15.61
C GLY A 469 -55.59 1.94 17.06
N SER A 470 -54.90 0.84 17.33
CA SER A 470 -54.35 0.51 18.65
C SER A 470 -52.94 1.06 18.79
N VAL A 471 -52.65 1.72 19.90
CA VAL A 471 -51.32 2.26 20.24
C VAL A 471 -50.75 1.48 21.41
N SER A 472 -49.52 1.00 21.29
CA SER A 472 -48.79 0.30 22.34
C SER A 472 -47.41 0.91 22.51
N THR A 473 -47.03 1.22 23.74
CA THR A 473 -45.73 1.85 24.05
C THR A 473 -44.82 0.85 24.73
N PHE A 474 -43.61 0.68 24.19
CA PHE A 474 -42.58 -0.19 24.74
C PHE A 474 -41.34 0.62 25.10
N TYR A 475 -40.75 0.37 26.25
CA TYR A 475 -39.55 1.07 26.68
C TYR A 475 -38.32 0.21 26.43
N HIS A 476 -37.38 0.70 25.61
CA HIS A 476 -36.12 0.02 25.34
C HIS A 476 -34.95 0.93 25.69
N THR A 477 -33.90 0.33 26.22
CA THR A 477 -32.69 1.05 26.61
C THR A 477 -31.68 1.07 25.46
N VAL A 478 -31.28 2.27 25.06
CA VAL A 478 -30.35 2.53 23.96
C VAL A 478 -29.05 3.09 24.54
N GLN A 479 -27.92 2.58 24.07
CA GLN A 479 -26.58 3.09 24.40
C GLN A 479 -26.00 3.88 23.25
N GLU A 480 -25.18 4.88 23.54
CA GLU A 480 -24.47 5.65 22.51
C GLU A 480 -23.50 4.77 21.71
N LYS A 481 -23.15 5.25 20.50
CA LYS A 481 -22.24 4.59 19.56
C LYS A 481 -22.67 3.22 19.05
N SER A 482 -23.91 2.81 19.33
CA SER A 482 -24.43 1.51 18.94
C SER A 482 -25.39 1.61 17.76
N VAL A 483 -25.55 0.50 17.04
CA VAL A 483 -26.53 0.33 15.96
C VAL A 483 -27.58 -0.68 16.43
N TYR A 484 -28.86 -0.41 16.18
CA TYR A 484 -29.97 -1.26 16.65
C TYR A 484 -30.98 -1.59 15.55
N SER A 485 -31.58 -2.78 15.65
CA SER A 485 -32.80 -3.17 14.96
C SER A 485 -33.94 -3.30 15.95
N LEU A 486 -35.02 -2.55 15.72
CA LEU A 486 -36.29 -2.76 16.40
C LEU A 486 -37.12 -3.76 15.61
N ILE A 487 -37.25 -4.97 16.13
CA ILE A 487 -38.11 -6.00 15.56
C ILE A 487 -39.51 -5.82 16.14
N VAL A 488 -40.49 -5.62 15.28
CA VAL A 488 -41.90 -5.52 15.65
C VAL A 488 -42.65 -6.72 15.12
N TYR A 489 -43.40 -7.40 16.00
CA TYR A 489 -44.14 -8.61 15.66
C TYR A 489 -45.46 -8.66 16.43
N LYS A 490 -46.32 -9.61 16.05
CA LYS A 490 -47.62 -9.84 16.70
C LYS A 490 -47.58 -11.19 17.41
N SER A 491 -47.70 -11.20 18.73
CA SER A 491 -47.76 -12.41 19.55
C SER A 491 -49.11 -12.48 20.23
N GLU A 492 -49.82 -13.60 20.10
CA GLU A 492 -51.15 -13.82 20.70
C GLU A 492 -52.18 -12.72 20.36
N GLY A 493 -52.04 -12.09 19.19
CA GLY A 493 -52.93 -11.01 18.73
C GLY A 493 -52.53 -9.59 19.15
N ASN A 494 -51.58 -9.44 20.08
CA ASN A 494 -51.07 -8.15 20.52
C ASN A 494 -49.74 -7.80 19.83
N LEU A 495 -49.49 -6.50 19.62
CA LEU A 495 -48.18 -6.03 19.17
C LEU A 495 -47.14 -6.24 20.28
N SER A 496 -45.93 -6.60 19.89
CA SER A 496 -44.77 -6.69 20.76
C SER A 496 -43.55 -6.21 20.00
N SER A 497 -42.52 -5.76 20.73
CA SER A 497 -41.26 -5.34 20.13
C SER A 497 -40.06 -5.81 20.90
N HIS A 498 -38.98 -6.03 20.17
CA HIS A 498 -37.69 -6.43 20.71
C HIS A 498 -36.59 -5.61 20.06
N LEU A 499 -35.75 -4.97 20.86
CA LEU A 499 -34.61 -4.19 20.38
C LEU A 499 -33.35 -5.07 20.44
N ILE A 500 -32.65 -5.20 19.32
CA ILE A 500 -31.39 -5.95 19.23
C ILE A 500 -30.26 -5.03 18.76
N ALA A 501 -29.05 -5.28 19.24
CA ALA A 501 -27.86 -4.62 18.71
C ALA A 501 -27.48 -5.24 17.35
N ASP A 502 -27.20 -4.40 16.38
CA ASP A 502 -26.67 -4.76 15.07
C ASP A 502 -25.15 -4.56 15.02
N MET A 503 -24.56 -5.05 13.94
CA MET A 503 -23.14 -4.97 13.73
C MET A 503 -22.73 -3.55 13.33
N GLU A 504 -21.87 -2.93 14.13
CA GLU A 504 -21.42 -1.54 13.94
C GLU A 504 -20.44 -1.39 12.77
N THR A 505 -19.67 -2.43 12.46
CA THR A 505 -18.63 -2.40 11.43
C THR A 505 -18.79 -3.54 10.45
N LYS A 506 -18.38 -3.30 9.20
CA LYS A 506 -18.34 -4.30 8.13
C LYS A 506 -17.54 -5.54 8.59
N PRO A 507 -17.98 -6.78 8.29
CA PRO A 507 -17.23 -7.96 8.67
C PRO A 507 -15.86 -7.92 8.00
N ALA A 508 -14.82 -8.15 8.79
CA ALA A 508 -13.44 -8.07 8.34
C ALA A 508 -13.12 -9.17 7.31
N LYS A 509 -12.07 -8.94 6.51
CA LYS A 509 -11.52 -9.92 5.54
C LYS A 509 -12.51 -10.35 4.45
N GLY A 510 -13.55 -9.55 4.20
CA GLY A 510 -14.54 -9.88 3.18
C GLY A 510 -15.47 -11.04 3.56
N LEU A 511 -15.45 -11.49 4.82
CA LEU A 511 -16.41 -12.46 5.32
C LEU A 511 -17.82 -11.86 5.31
N THR A 512 -18.84 -12.71 5.32
CA THR A 512 -20.23 -12.28 5.41
C THR A 512 -20.75 -12.58 6.81
N ALA A 513 -21.46 -11.64 7.44
CA ALA A 513 -22.15 -11.91 8.70
C ALA A 513 -23.60 -12.32 8.44
N VAL A 514 -24.06 -13.39 9.07
CA VAL A 514 -25.43 -13.90 8.93
C VAL A 514 -26.07 -14.04 10.31
N ARG A 515 -27.31 -13.59 10.42
CA ARG A 515 -28.18 -13.68 11.60
C ARG A 515 -29.51 -14.27 11.21
N PHE A 516 -30.10 -15.08 12.08
CA PHE A 516 -31.41 -15.69 11.87
C PHE A 516 -32.42 -15.19 12.90
N ILE A 517 -33.66 -14.97 12.45
CA ILE A 517 -34.82 -14.65 13.28
C ILE A 517 -35.84 -15.77 13.08
N ASN A 518 -36.25 -16.41 14.18
CA ASN A 518 -37.21 -17.51 14.13
C ASN A 518 -38.62 -17.03 14.50
N ALA A 519 -39.49 -16.84 13.51
CA ALA A 519 -40.89 -16.48 13.73
C ALA A 519 -41.82 -17.69 14.00
N LEU A 520 -41.28 -18.91 14.10
CA LEU A 520 -42.06 -20.11 14.37
C LEU A 520 -42.34 -20.29 15.88
N ASP A 521 -43.34 -21.11 16.19
CA ASP A 521 -43.73 -21.53 17.53
C ASP A 521 -42.87 -22.68 18.10
N GLN A 522 -41.88 -23.14 17.32
CA GLN A 522 -40.95 -24.22 17.65
C GLN A 522 -39.50 -23.74 17.50
N ASP A 523 -38.60 -24.35 18.26
CA ASP A 523 -37.17 -24.10 18.14
C ASP A 523 -36.66 -24.65 16.79
N VAL A 524 -35.72 -23.92 16.18
CA VAL A 524 -35.13 -24.28 14.88
C VAL A 524 -33.63 -24.47 15.04
N ASN A 525 -33.16 -25.65 14.65
CA ASN A 525 -31.74 -25.94 14.51
C ASN A 525 -31.33 -25.81 13.04
N ILE A 526 -30.46 -24.85 12.76
CA ILE A 526 -29.98 -24.52 11.41
C ILE A 526 -28.58 -25.08 11.25
N THR A 527 -28.42 -26.02 10.32
CA THR A 527 -27.13 -26.64 10.01
C THR A 527 -26.55 -26.00 8.75
N ILE A 528 -25.38 -25.36 8.91
CA ILE A 528 -24.63 -24.70 7.84
C ILE A 528 -23.35 -25.51 7.57
N GLY A 529 -23.30 -26.18 6.42
CA GLY A 529 -22.18 -27.08 6.11
C GLY A 529 -22.23 -28.38 6.92
N ARG A 530 -21.09 -28.86 7.42
CA ARG A 530 -20.99 -30.15 8.14
C ARG A 530 -20.87 -30.06 9.66
N GLU A 531 -20.60 -28.88 10.21
CA GLU A 531 -20.19 -28.74 11.63
C GLU A 531 -20.87 -27.59 12.37
N LEU A 532 -21.35 -26.55 11.66
CA LEU A 532 -21.94 -25.38 12.30
C LEU A 532 -23.45 -25.58 12.47
N ILE A 533 -23.89 -25.68 13.73
CA ILE A 533 -25.31 -25.75 14.11
C ILE A 533 -25.65 -24.50 14.90
N ILE A 534 -26.62 -23.72 14.41
CA ILE A 534 -27.16 -22.53 15.07
C ILE A 534 -28.56 -22.88 15.56
N SER A 535 -28.77 -22.88 16.86
CA SER A 535 -30.08 -23.10 17.48
C SER A 535 -30.73 -21.76 17.76
N VAL A 536 -31.95 -21.56 17.25
CA VAL A 536 -32.73 -20.33 17.45
C VAL A 536 -34.06 -20.69 18.10
N ASN A 537 -34.31 -20.15 19.29
CA ASN A 537 -35.52 -20.45 20.07
C ASN A 537 -36.78 -19.97 19.33
N LYS A 538 -37.94 -20.50 19.72
CA LYS A 538 -39.26 -20.05 19.23
C LYS A 538 -39.58 -18.59 19.56
N ASN A 539 -40.68 -18.09 19.00
CA ASN A 539 -41.33 -16.81 19.31
C ASN A 539 -40.47 -15.56 19.01
N TYR A 540 -40.07 -15.41 17.74
CA TYR A 540 -39.33 -14.24 17.22
C TYR A 540 -37.97 -14.02 17.90
N SER A 541 -37.37 -15.09 18.44
CA SER A 541 -36.01 -15.01 18.98
C SER A 541 -34.97 -14.86 17.86
N VAL A 542 -33.81 -14.34 18.22
CA VAL A 542 -32.76 -13.91 17.28
C VAL A 542 -31.44 -14.58 17.64
N SER A 543 -30.73 -15.07 16.63
CA SER A 543 -29.38 -15.60 16.79
C SER A 543 -28.33 -14.49 16.87
N ASP A 544 -27.18 -14.79 17.46
CA ASP A 544 -25.99 -13.97 17.26
C ASP A 544 -25.54 -13.99 15.79
N TYR A 545 -24.77 -12.97 15.40
CA TYR A 545 -24.15 -12.95 14.08
C TYR A 545 -23.08 -14.03 13.98
N THR A 546 -23.18 -14.86 12.95
CA THR A 546 -22.14 -15.82 12.61
C THR A 546 -21.46 -15.39 11.31
N THR A 547 -20.14 -15.45 11.27
CA THR A 547 -19.38 -15.09 10.06
C THR A 547 -19.16 -16.31 9.18
N LEU A 548 -19.41 -16.16 7.89
CA LEU A 548 -19.31 -17.20 6.87
C LEU A 548 -18.42 -16.72 5.72
N GLU A 549 -17.75 -17.66 5.07
CA GLU A 549 -17.03 -17.36 3.83
C GLU A 549 -18.01 -17.08 2.69
N ARG A 550 -17.63 -16.24 1.72
CA ARG A 550 -18.44 -16.02 0.51
C ARG A 550 -18.56 -17.29 -0.33
N ARG A 551 -19.69 -17.97 -0.21
CA ARG A 551 -20.08 -19.13 -1.01
C ARG A 551 -21.59 -19.11 -1.21
N LYS A 552 -22.08 -20.00 -2.07
CA LYS A 552 -23.50 -20.33 -2.09
C LYS A 552 -23.80 -21.29 -0.96
N TYR A 553 -24.75 -20.96 -0.11
CA TYR A 553 -25.16 -21.81 1.01
C TYR A 553 -26.57 -22.32 0.81
N ASN A 554 -26.73 -23.63 0.92
CA ASN A 554 -28.01 -24.27 1.13
C ASN A 554 -27.97 -24.88 2.52
N VAL A 555 -28.83 -24.39 3.42
CA VAL A 555 -28.81 -24.73 4.84
C VAL A 555 -29.98 -25.65 5.17
N GLN A 556 -29.75 -26.62 6.07
CA GLN A 556 -30.80 -27.52 6.52
C GLN A 556 -31.34 -27.03 7.85
N CYS A 557 -32.65 -26.82 7.92
CA CYS A 557 -33.36 -26.39 9.11
C CYS A 557 -34.20 -27.54 9.66
N LYS A 558 -34.04 -27.83 10.94
CA LYS A 558 -34.77 -28.88 11.65
C LYS A 558 -35.54 -28.28 12.82
N THR A 559 -36.85 -28.46 12.81
CA THR A 559 -37.72 -28.24 13.98
C THR A 559 -38.02 -29.58 14.65
N GLU A 560 -38.74 -29.55 15.79
CA GLU A 560 -39.22 -30.77 16.45
C GLU A 560 -40.10 -31.63 15.52
N THR A 561 -40.79 -31.00 14.57
CA THR A 561 -41.81 -31.67 13.75
C THR A 561 -41.42 -31.88 12.29
N LYS A 562 -40.50 -31.08 11.74
CA LYS A 562 -40.19 -31.06 10.30
C LYS A 562 -38.74 -30.74 10.02
N GLU A 563 -38.28 -31.18 8.86
CA GLU A 563 -36.97 -30.83 8.31
C GLU A 563 -37.18 -30.20 6.93
N PHE A 564 -36.55 -29.06 6.67
CA PHE A 564 -36.65 -28.33 5.41
C PHE A 564 -35.31 -27.69 5.05
N ALA A 565 -35.07 -27.50 3.76
CA ALA A 565 -33.86 -26.84 3.25
C ALA A 565 -34.16 -25.40 2.86
N LEU A 566 -33.20 -24.51 3.09
CA LEU A 566 -33.26 -23.10 2.76
C LEU A 566 -32.05 -22.71 1.90
N ASP A 567 -32.30 -22.25 0.68
CA ASP A 567 -31.27 -21.68 -0.17
C ASP A 567 -31.04 -20.21 0.20
N LEU A 568 -29.85 -19.90 0.72
CA LEU A 568 -29.43 -18.54 1.08
C LEU A 568 -28.85 -17.79 -0.12
N GLY A 569 -28.65 -18.45 -1.25
CA GLY A 569 -28.00 -17.86 -2.41
C GLY A 569 -26.52 -17.55 -2.15
N LEU A 570 -25.97 -16.62 -2.93
CA LEU A 570 -24.59 -16.18 -2.82
C LEU A 570 -24.48 -15.09 -1.76
N LEU A 571 -23.74 -15.37 -0.70
CA LEU A 571 -23.46 -14.39 0.36
C LEU A 571 -22.34 -13.44 -0.08
N ASP A 572 -22.63 -12.14 -0.24
CA ASP A 572 -21.67 -11.17 -0.78
C ASP A 572 -20.64 -10.63 0.22
N PHE A 573 -19.58 -10.06 -0.35
CA PHE A 573 -18.36 -9.62 0.35
C PHE A 573 -18.62 -8.55 1.42
N GLY A 574 -18.44 -8.92 2.69
CA GLY A 574 -18.63 -8.01 3.80
C GLY A 574 -20.07 -7.50 3.93
N ALA A 575 -21.04 -8.21 3.38
CA ALA A 575 -22.44 -7.96 3.68
C ALA A 575 -22.80 -8.52 5.07
N SER A 576 -23.77 -7.89 5.72
CA SER A 576 -24.53 -8.47 6.82
C SER A 576 -25.89 -8.90 6.27
N TYR A 577 -26.38 -10.07 6.70
CA TYR A 577 -27.68 -10.59 6.32
C TYR A 577 -28.48 -10.97 7.56
N THR A 578 -29.75 -10.57 7.56
CA THR A 578 -30.72 -10.96 8.59
C THR A 578 -31.80 -11.78 7.90
N ILE A 579 -31.86 -13.07 8.21
CA ILE A 579 -32.77 -14.02 7.57
C ILE A 579 -33.92 -14.30 8.52
N VAL A 580 -35.15 -14.10 8.05
CA VAL A 580 -36.37 -14.35 8.84
C VAL A 580 -36.99 -15.66 8.40
N ILE A 581 -37.12 -16.61 9.33
CA ILE A 581 -37.79 -17.89 9.11
C ILE A 581 -39.24 -17.76 9.52
N THR A 582 -40.16 -17.80 8.56
CA THR A 582 -41.61 -17.67 8.78
C THR A 582 -42.41 -18.63 7.89
N ASN A 583 -43.67 -18.87 8.24
CA ASN A 583 -44.59 -19.74 7.50
C ASN A 583 -45.47 -18.89 6.56
N VAL A 584 -45.32 -19.03 5.24
CA VAL A 584 -46.11 -18.28 4.25
C VAL A 584 -47.06 -19.24 3.51
N SER A 585 -48.34 -18.87 3.46
CA SER A 585 -49.47 -19.78 3.17
C SER A 585 -49.63 -20.26 1.72
N TYR A 586 -48.82 -19.84 0.74
CA TYR A 586 -48.92 -20.38 -0.63
C TYR A 586 -47.54 -20.39 -1.28
N SER A 587 -46.92 -21.57 -1.34
CA SER A 587 -45.51 -21.80 -1.69
C SER A 587 -44.57 -21.19 -0.64
N PHE A 588 -43.75 -22.04 -0.01
CA PHE A 588 -42.72 -21.65 0.95
C PHE A 588 -41.61 -20.86 0.25
N ILE A 589 -41.90 -19.63 -0.15
CA ILE A 589 -40.91 -18.65 -0.55
C ILE A 589 -40.64 -17.84 0.71
N LEU A 590 -39.57 -18.19 1.43
CA LEU A 590 -39.00 -17.35 2.46
C LEU A 590 -38.64 -16.01 1.81
N THR A 591 -39.23 -14.93 2.30
CA THR A 591 -38.76 -13.58 1.97
C THR A 591 -37.41 -13.40 2.66
N CYS A 592 -36.32 -13.72 1.97
CA CYS A 592 -34.99 -13.26 2.34
C CYS A 592 -34.96 -11.74 2.12
N CYS A 593 -35.30 -10.96 3.15
CA CYS A 593 -34.98 -9.55 3.18
C CYS A 593 -33.45 -9.41 3.24
N PHE A 594 -32.84 -9.29 2.07
CA PHE A 594 -31.40 -9.07 1.91
C PHE A 594 -31.07 -7.62 2.28
N HIS A 595 -31.01 -7.30 3.57
CA HIS A 595 -30.50 -5.99 3.97
C HIS A 595 -28.97 -6.01 4.01
N ALA A 596 -28.33 -5.86 2.85
CA ALA A 596 -26.89 -5.68 2.77
C ALA A 596 -26.52 -4.24 3.18
N ALA A 597 -26.34 -4.00 4.48
CA ALA A 597 -25.96 -2.68 5.01
C ALA A 597 -24.58 -2.17 4.53
N PHE A 598 -23.81 -3.01 3.80
CA PHE A 598 -22.42 -2.75 3.41
C PHE A 598 -22.06 -3.35 2.04
N SER A 599 -22.94 -3.27 1.03
CA SER A 599 -22.60 -3.74 -0.34
C SER A 599 -21.99 -2.60 -1.19
N PRO A 600 -20.66 -2.51 -1.34
CA PRO A 600 -20.08 -1.65 -2.35
C PRO A 600 -20.26 -2.33 -3.71
N TYR A 601 -21.17 -1.80 -4.53
CA TYR A 601 -21.19 -2.07 -5.97
C TYR A 601 -19.89 -1.62 -6.68
N LEU A 602 -19.00 -0.92 -5.97
CA LEU A 602 -17.73 -0.43 -6.46
C LEU A 602 -16.66 -1.52 -6.40
N SER A 603 -16.41 -2.13 -7.56
CA SER A 603 -15.38 -3.15 -7.75
C SER A 603 -13.98 -2.56 -7.63
N LEU A 604 -13.03 -3.36 -7.14
CA LEU A 604 -11.59 -3.03 -7.16
C LEU A 604 -11.13 -2.60 -8.58
N LEU A 605 -11.79 -3.06 -9.65
CA LEU A 605 -11.63 -2.63 -11.05
C LEU A 605 -11.52 -1.11 -11.26
N LEU A 606 -12.22 -0.30 -10.46
CA LEU A 606 -12.10 1.16 -10.53
C LEU A 606 -10.74 1.63 -10.02
N LEU A 607 -10.31 1.20 -8.83
CA LEU A 607 -8.94 1.44 -8.34
C LEU A 607 -7.87 0.91 -9.32
N PHE A 608 -8.14 -0.22 -9.99
CA PHE A 608 -7.28 -0.77 -11.04
C PHE A 608 -7.16 0.16 -12.26
N HIS A 609 -8.27 0.77 -12.70
CA HIS A 609 -8.24 1.79 -13.76
C HIS A 609 -7.52 3.09 -13.32
N TRP A 610 -7.43 3.36 -12.02
CA TRP A 610 -6.88 4.62 -11.51
C TRP A 610 -5.40 4.56 -11.16
N GLN A 611 -4.87 3.38 -10.84
CA GLN A 611 -3.42 3.17 -10.84
C GLN A 611 -2.79 3.45 -12.20
N LEU A 612 -3.56 3.49 -13.30
CA LEU A 612 -3.10 3.98 -14.60
C LEU A 612 -2.74 5.48 -14.59
N LEU A 613 -3.31 6.27 -13.67
CA LEU A 613 -3.12 7.73 -13.57
C LEU A 613 -2.02 8.12 -12.58
N THR A 614 -1.67 7.29 -11.60
CA THR A 614 -0.55 7.56 -10.67
C THR A 614 0.82 7.22 -11.25
N ILE A 615 0.87 6.74 -12.49
CA ILE A 615 2.10 6.20 -13.04
C ILE A 615 3.12 7.32 -13.19
N PRO A 616 4.32 7.15 -12.62
CA PRO A 616 5.44 7.97 -13.01
C PRO A 616 5.66 7.77 -14.51
N LEU A 617 5.30 8.76 -15.35
CA LEU A 617 5.74 8.84 -16.75
C LEU A 617 7.21 8.38 -16.80
N PRO A 618 7.61 7.45 -17.66
CA PRO A 618 8.92 6.80 -17.57
C PRO A 618 10.04 7.79 -17.24
N TRP A 619 10.51 7.79 -16.00
CA TRP A 619 11.60 8.66 -15.53
C TRP A 619 12.96 8.09 -15.94
N GLN A 620 13.04 7.45 -17.10
CA GLN A 620 14.19 6.69 -17.56
C GLN A 620 15.15 7.50 -18.45
N GLU A 621 15.34 8.79 -18.15
CA GLU A 621 16.30 9.63 -18.88
C GLU A 621 17.37 10.30 -18.01
N TRP A 622 17.53 9.93 -16.74
CA TRP A 622 18.64 10.46 -15.91
C TRP A 622 19.87 9.55 -15.80
N GLY A 623 19.81 8.32 -16.31
CA GLY A 623 20.94 7.38 -16.30
C GLY A 623 21.74 7.26 -17.61
N SER A 624 21.16 7.57 -18.77
CA SER A 624 21.80 7.33 -20.08
C SER A 624 22.18 8.59 -20.86
N SER A 625 21.61 9.75 -20.52
CA SER A 625 21.81 11.01 -21.26
C SER A 625 23.01 11.82 -20.75
N HIS A 626 23.45 11.62 -19.51
CA HIS A 626 24.60 12.31 -18.91
C HIS A 626 25.93 11.54 -18.98
N LEU A 627 25.97 10.38 -19.64
CA LEU A 627 27.21 9.71 -20.04
C LEU A 627 27.67 10.09 -21.47
N LYS A 628 27.06 11.13 -22.05
CA LYS A 628 27.42 11.69 -23.37
C LYS A 628 27.94 13.14 -23.29
N ALA A 629 28.39 13.60 -22.13
CA ALA A 629 29.11 14.87 -21.98
C ALA A 629 30.37 14.68 -21.15
#